data_AF-A0A2V6WS38-F1
#
_entry.id   AF-A0A2V6WS38-F1
#
_cell.length_a   1.000
_cell.length_b   1.000
_cell.length_c   1.000
_cell.angle_alpha   90.00
_cell.angle_beta   90.00
_cell.angle_gamma   90.00
#
_symmetry.space_group_name_H-M   'P 1'
#
loop_
_entity.id
_entity.type
_entity.pdbx_description
1 polymer ?
#
loop_
_entity_poly.entity_id
_entity_poly.type
_entity_poly.pdbx_seq_one_letter_code
_entity_poly.pdbx_strand_id
1 'polypeptide(L)'
;MTQGFLAVPERSIYRLRNATVPAPLLSERPPGVSVSPDGLMVVDVFVRDGLIAAVVAPETREGPEASVDLARGLVWPCLINVHTHLDKGHTWERAANQDGTFDGAIRAVSADRAARWSAEDVRRRMDFGLRCSWPHGTKAVRTHLDSFGTQAAITWPVFEALRKEWAGRVELQAVSLVPVQTFGTREGDELADRVAAAGGILGAVAYMAPEIDTLLDRLFERAAERGLDVDFHCDESGDVGARALGHIARAVLRRRFQGRVVCGH
;
A
#
# COMPACT_ATOMS: atom_id res chain seq x y z
N MET A 1 11.63 31.23 -16.95
CA MET A 1 12.24 30.89 -15.65
C MET A 1 11.51 29.66 -15.16
N THR A 2 12.15 28.49 -15.17
CA THR A 2 11.65 27.34 -14.42
C THR A 2 11.64 27.79 -12.95
N GLN A 3 10.46 27.99 -12.38
CA GLN A 3 10.37 28.16 -10.94
C GLN A 3 11.02 26.91 -10.34
N GLY A 4 12.01 27.10 -9.47
CA GLY A 4 12.59 25.99 -8.71
C GLY A 4 11.50 25.27 -7.91
N PHE A 5 11.87 24.19 -7.22
CA PHE A 5 10.95 23.56 -6.29
C PHE A 5 10.33 24.60 -5.34
N LEU A 6 9.01 24.58 -5.24
CA LEU A 6 8.23 25.46 -4.38
C LEU A 6 8.75 25.34 -2.93
N ALA A 7 9.16 26.46 -2.33
CA ALA A 7 9.53 26.52 -0.93
C ALA A 7 8.28 26.85 -0.09
N VAL A 8 7.83 25.88 0.71
CA VAL A 8 6.75 26.10 1.68
C VAL A 8 7.31 26.85 2.89
N PRO A 9 6.58 27.83 3.48
CA PRO A 9 7.07 28.56 4.64
C PRO A 9 7.40 27.66 5.83
N GLU A 10 8.56 27.86 6.46
CA GLU A 10 8.96 27.18 7.71
C GLU A 10 8.25 27.80 8.93
N ARG A 11 6.92 27.72 8.94
CA ARG A 11 6.04 28.22 10.01
C ARG A 11 4.96 27.20 10.29
N SER A 12 4.48 27.15 11.54
CA SER A 12 3.37 26.27 11.90
C SER A 12 2.04 26.73 11.28
N ILE A 13 1.90 28.03 11.00
CA ILE A 13 0.73 28.62 10.37
C ILE A 13 1.16 29.31 9.07
N TYR A 14 0.58 28.89 7.95
CA TYR A 14 0.87 29.48 6.64
C TYR A 14 -0.28 29.28 5.65
N ARG A 15 -0.18 29.94 4.49
CA ARG A 15 -1.16 29.89 3.40
C ARG A 15 -0.52 29.45 2.08
N LEU A 16 -1.15 28.47 1.42
CA LEU A 16 -0.90 28.15 0.03
C LEU A 16 -1.92 28.91 -0.82
N ARG A 17 -1.47 29.88 -1.63
CA ARG A 17 -2.33 30.72 -2.46
C ARG A 17 -2.48 30.14 -3.85
N ASN A 18 -3.63 30.39 -4.47
CA ASN A 18 -3.94 30.00 -5.85
C ASN A 18 -3.65 28.51 -6.11
N ALA A 19 -4.04 27.64 -5.19
CA ALA A 19 -3.94 26.20 -5.36
C ALA A 19 -5.07 25.70 -6.27
N THR A 20 -4.75 24.88 -7.26
CA THR A 20 -5.78 24.17 -8.03
C THR A 20 -6.04 22.82 -7.37
N VAL A 21 -7.28 22.58 -6.91
CA VAL A 21 -7.68 21.34 -6.22
C VAL A 21 -8.85 20.65 -6.94
N PRO A 22 -8.94 19.31 -6.91
CA PRO A 22 -10.13 18.60 -7.36
C PRO A 22 -11.30 18.84 -6.40
N ALA A 23 -12.40 19.40 -6.90
CA ALA A 23 -13.60 19.68 -6.10
C ALA A 23 -14.18 18.44 -5.38
N PRO A 24 -14.12 17.20 -5.93
CA PRO A 24 -14.61 16.01 -5.24
C PRO A 24 -13.79 15.62 -4.00
N LEU A 25 -12.58 16.15 -3.82
CA LEU A 25 -11.72 15.84 -2.68
C LEU A 25 -11.92 16.81 -1.50
N LEU A 26 -12.77 17.82 -1.66
CA LEU A 26 -13.12 18.76 -0.60
C LEU A 26 -14.38 18.27 0.13
N SER A 27 -14.31 18.20 1.47
CA SER A 27 -15.49 17.93 2.30
C SER A 27 -16.51 19.07 2.25
N GLU A 28 -16.03 20.30 2.13
CA GLU A 28 -16.83 21.51 2.00
C GLU A 28 -16.23 22.43 0.93
N ARG A 29 -17.09 23.00 0.08
CA ARG A 29 -16.66 23.90 -0.98
C ARG A 29 -16.71 25.35 -0.49
N PRO A 30 -15.64 26.14 -0.67
CA PRO A 30 -15.69 27.55 -0.34
C PRO A 30 -16.78 28.26 -1.16
N PRO A 31 -17.61 29.12 -0.53
CA PRO A 31 -18.69 29.81 -1.21
C PRO A 31 -18.15 30.76 -2.27
N GLY A 32 -18.88 30.88 -3.39
CA GLY A 32 -18.52 31.81 -4.48
C GLY A 32 -17.36 31.37 -5.37
N VAL A 33 -16.78 30.20 -5.14
CA VAL A 33 -15.72 29.64 -6.01
C VAL A 33 -16.35 28.77 -7.09
N SER A 34 -16.06 29.09 -8.36
CA SER A 34 -16.52 28.29 -9.49
C SER A 34 -15.74 26.99 -9.63
N VAL A 35 -16.42 25.96 -10.12
CA VAL A 35 -15.81 24.67 -10.50
C VAL A 35 -15.65 24.67 -12.02
N SER A 36 -14.45 24.34 -12.50
CA SER A 36 -14.20 24.18 -13.93
C SER A 36 -14.95 22.98 -14.51
N PRO A 37 -15.09 22.88 -15.86
CA PRO A 37 -15.65 21.68 -16.50
C PRO A 37 -14.95 20.37 -16.12
N ASP A 38 -13.65 20.43 -15.83
CA ASP A 38 -12.83 19.29 -15.39
C ASP A 38 -12.96 18.98 -13.89
N GLY A 39 -13.87 19.66 -13.19
CA GLY A 39 -14.09 19.44 -11.75
C GLY A 39 -13.02 20.07 -10.84
N LEU A 40 -12.28 21.08 -11.31
CA LEU A 40 -11.21 21.73 -10.56
C LEU A 40 -11.64 23.08 -10.01
N MET A 41 -11.09 23.46 -8.85
CA MET A 41 -11.31 24.76 -8.21
C MET A 41 -9.98 25.43 -7.91
N VAL A 42 -9.91 26.76 -8.06
CA VAL A 42 -8.79 27.55 -7.57
C VAL A 42 -9.16 28.09 -6.20
N VAL A 43 -8.36 27.79 -5.20
CA VAL A 43 -8.62 28.10 -3.79
C VAL A 43 -7.34 28.52 -3.09
N ASP A 44 -7.49 29.06 -1.88
CA ASP A 44 -6.38 29.21 -0.95
C ASP A 44 -6.53 28.21 0.20
N VAL A 45 -5.43 27.58 0.60
CA VAL A 45 -5.39 26.56 1.64
C VAL A 45 -4.64 27.09 2.85
N PHE A 46 -5.30 27.13 4.00
CA PHE A 46 -4.70 27.56 5.26
C PHE A 46 -4.22 26.31 6.00
N VAL A 47 -2.95 26.32 6.38
CA VAL A 47 -2.33 25.24 7.15
C VAL A 47 -2.02 25.76 8.54
N ARG A 48 -2.35 24.97 9.56
CA ARG A 48 -1.98 25.19 10.96
C ARG A 48 -1.54 23.87 11.58
N ASP A 49 -0.34 23.85 12.14
CA ASP A 49 0.25 22.71 12.85
C ASP A 49 0.21 21.41 12.01
N GLY A 50 0.50 21.55 10.70
CA GLY A 50 0.51 20.43 9.75
C GLY A 50 -0.87 19.96 9.27
N LEU A 51 -1.94 20.62 9.69
CA LEU A 51 -3.32 20.29 9.30
C LEU A 51 -3.91 21.37 8.39
N ILE A 52 -4.80 20.95 7.50
CA ILE A 52 -5.62 21.87 6.71
C ILE A 52 -6.64 22.50 7.67
N ALA A 53 -6.47 23.79 7.97
CA ALA A 53 -7.33 24.54 8.87
C ALA A 53 -8.57 25.11 8.15
N ALA A 54 -8.42 25.50 6.89
CA ALA A 54 -9.50 26.00 6.04
C ALA A 54 -9.12 25.91 4.56
N VAL A 55 -10.14 25.80 3.72
CA VAL A 55 -10.06 26.00 2.27
C VAL A 55 -11.00 27.15 1.92
N VAL A 56 -10.46 28.24 1.39
CA VAL A 56 -11.19 29.49 1.19
C VAL A 56 -11.11 29.96 -0.26
N ALA A 57 -11.94 30.93 -0.62
CA ALA A 57 -11.88 31.58 -1.93
C ALA A 57 -10.48 32.20 -2.16
N PRO A 58 -9.99 32.22 -3.42
CA PRO A 58 -8.72 32.84 -3.73
C PRO A 58 -8.75 34.33 -3.38
N GLU A 59 -7.57 34.93 -3.15
CA GLU A 59 -7.41 36.37 -2.85
C GLU A 59 -8.14 36.86 -1.58
N THR A 60 -8.58 35.95 -0.69
CA THR A 60 -9.11 36.31 0.63
C THR A 60 -8.12 37.23 1.35
N ARG A 61 -8.55 38.42 1.78
CA ARG A 61 -7.64 39.42 2.40
C ARG A 61 -7.17 39.03 3.80
N GLU A 62 -7.98 38.24 4.50
CA GLU A 62 -7.67 37.70 5.83
C GLU A 62 -6.86 36.41 5.69
N GLY A 63 -5.89 36.21 6.60
CA GLY A 63 -5.12 34.98 6.67
C GLY A 63 -3.70 35.18 7.23
N PRO A 64 -2.92 34.09 7.29
CA PRO A 64 -1.53 34.13 7.77
C PRO A 64 -0.64 35.03 6.89
N GLU A 65 0.27 35.79 7.51
CA GLU A 65 1.29 36.57 6.79
C GLU A 65 2.23 35.66 5.97
N ALA A 66 2.61 34.51 6.54
CA ALA A 66 3.42 33.52 5.86
C ALA A 66 2.62 32.86 4.74
N SER A 67 2.97 33.15 3.48
CA SER A 67 2.28 32.58 2.32
C SER A 67 3.22 32.28 1.16
N VAL A 68 2.81 31.33 0.33
CA VAL A 68 3.46 31.02 -0.95
C VAL A 68 2.38 30.93 -2.03
N ASP A 69 2.67 31.47 -3.22
CA ASP A 69 1.78 31.37 -4.37
C ASP A 69 2.11 30.11 -5.17
N LEU A 70 1.12 29.24 -5.37
CA LEU A 70 1.27 28.03 -6.16
C LEU A 70 1.13 28.27 -7.66
N ALA A 71 0.82 29.51 -8.09
CA ALA A 71 0.64 29.88 -9.48
C ALA A 71 -0.32 28.93 -10.23
N ARG A 72 -1.41 28.52 -9.56
CA ARG A 72 -2.41 27.56 -10.05
C ARG A 72 -1.91 26.12 -10.20
N GLY A 73 -0.79 25.77 -9.55
CA GLY A 73 -0.30 24.40 -9.44
C GLY A 73 -1.33 23.47 -8.80
N LEU A 74 -1.34 22.21 -9.23
CA LEU A 74 -2.25 21.20 -8.70
C LEU A 74 -1.79 20.73 -7.32
N VAL A 75 -2.73 20.68 -6.39
CA VAL A 75 -2.54 20.11 -5.05
C VAL A 75 -3.39 18.86 -4.94
N TRP A 76 -2.74 17.74 -4.64
CA TRP A 76 -3.37 16.45 -4.40
C TRP A 76 -3.08 16.00 -2.96
N PRO A 77 -3.98 15.21 -2.34
CA PRO A 77 -3.58 14.37 -1.22
C PRO A 77 -2.38 13.52 -1.62
N CYS A 78 -1.54 13.18 -0.63
CA CYS A 78 -0.43 12.28 -0.88
C CYS A 78 -0.91 10.93 -1.41
N LEU A 79 -0.08 10.31 -2.26
CA LEU A 79 -0.41 9.05 -2.91
C LEU A 79 -0.36 7.89 -1.91
N ILE A 80 -1.22 6.90 -2.16
CA ILE A 80 -1.27 5.64 -1.41
C ILE A 80 -0.99 4.53 -2.41
N ASN A 81 0.04 3.74 -2.16
CA ASN A 81 0.33 2.55 -2.95
C ASN A 81 -0.18 1.31 -2.20
N VAL A 82 -1.36 0.83 -2.58
CA VAL A 82 -2.06 -0.25 -1.86
C VAL A 82 -1.56 -1.65 -2.19
N HIS A 83 -0.64 -1.81 -3.14
CA HIS A 83 -0.14 -3.14 -3.56
C HIS A 83 1.26 -3.05 -4.15
N THR A 84 2.25 -3.56 -3.43
CA THR A 84 3.66 -3.62 -3.85
C THR A 84 4.31 -4.92 -3.44
N HIS A 85 5.49 -5.21 -3.98
CA HIS A 85 6.35 -6.29 -3.51
C HIS A 85 7.77 -5.74 -3.29
N LEU A 86 7.95 -5.00 -2.19
CA LEU A 86 9.22 -4.37 -1.86
C LEU A 86 10.32 -5.41 -1.55
N ASP A 87 9.92 -6.59 -1.06
CA ASP A 87 10.78 -7.71 -0.69
C ASP A 87 11.41 -8.44 -1.88
N LYS A 88 10.87 -8.29 -3.10
CA LYS A 88 11.39 -8.85 -4.36
C LYS A 88 11.66 -7.79 -5.43
N GLY A 89 11.47 -6.52 -5.10
CA GLY A 89 11.82 -5.40 -5.97
C GLY A 89 13.32 -5.36 -6.29
N HIS A 90 13.66 -4.76 -7.43
CA HIS A 90 15.04 -4.51 -7.87
C HIS A 90 15.93 -5.76 -8.00
N THR A 91 15.35 -6.88 -8.47
CA THR A 91 16.08 -8.13 -8.72
C THR A 91 16.29 -8.44 -10.20
N TRP A 92 15.73 -7.64 -11.13
CA TRP A 92 15.76 -7.90 -12.58
C TRP A 92 17.18 -8.16 -13.12
N GLU A 93 18.15 -7.32 -12.77
CA GLU A 93 19.53 -7.44 -13.28
C GLU A 93 20.21 -8.77 -12.90
N ARG A 94 19.77 -9.43 -11.82
CA ARG A 94 20.35 -10.69 -11.33
C ARG A 94 19.43 -11.92 -11.46
N ALA A 95 18.15 -11.70 -11.73
CA ALA A 95 17.12 -12.73 -11.83
C ALA A 95 16.04 -12.31 -12.84
N ALA A 96 16.46 -12.09 -14.08
CA ALA A 96 15.58 -11.62 -15.14
C ALA A 96 14.53 -12.67 -15.54
N ASN A 97 13.31 -12.20 -15.79
CA ASN A 97 12.26 -12.98 -16.45
C ASN A 97 12.20 -12.62 -17.94
N GLN A 98 13.07 -13.23 -18.76
CA GLN A 98 13.27 -12.82 -20.16
C GLN A 98 12.07 -13.11 -21.06
N ASP A 99 11.28 -14.14 -20.77
CA ASP A 99 10.11 -14.52 -21.57
C ASP A 99 8.84 -13.73 -21.19
N GLY A 100 8.89 -12.97 -20.08
CA GLY A 100 7.76 -12.17 -19.59
C GLY A 100 6.58 -12.99 -19.06
N THR A 101 6.72 -14.31 -18.91
CA THR A 101 5.63 -15.19 -18.47
C THR A 101 5.48 -15.18 -16.96
N PHE A 102 4.26 -15.45 -16.46
CA PHE A 102 3.99 -15.54 -15.03
C PHE A 102 4.81 -16.67 -14.37
N ASP A 103 4.85 -17.85 -14.99
CA ASP A 103 5.65 -18.97 -14.49
C ASP A 103 7.16 -18.66 -14.53
N GLY A 104 7.62 -17.94 -15.54
CA GLY A 104 8.98 -17.41 -15.62
C GLY A 104 9.32 -16.52 -14.43
N ALA A 105 8.40 -15.62 -14.05
CA ALA A 105 8.54 -14.77 -12.88
C ALA A 105 8.60 -15.58 -11.57
N ILE A 106 7.72 -16.58 -11.40
CA ILE A 106 7.71 -17.47 -10.22
C ILE A 106 9.04 -18.24 -10.11
N ARG A 107 9.54 -18.80 -11.22
CA ARG A 107 10.82 -19.52 -11.23
C ARG A 107 11.98 -18.59 -10.88
N ALA A 108 12.03 -17.41 -11.49
CA ALA A 108 13.09 -16.43 -11.26
C ALA A 108 13.13 -15.97 -9.79
N VAL A 109 11.99 -15.57 -9.22
CA VAL A 109 11.93 -15.11 -7.83
C VAL A 109 12.21 -16.25 -6.84
N SER A 110 11.74 -17.47 -7.12
CA SER A 110 11.98 -18.61 -6.24
C SER A 110 13.46 -18.99 -6.19
N ALA A 111 14.15 -18.97 -7.34
CA ALA A 111 15.59 -19.23 -7.41
C ALA A 111 16.40 -18.10 -6.75
N ASP A 112 16.05 -16.82 -6.97
CA ASP A 112 16.69 -15.66 -6.34
C ASP A 112 16.55 -15.72 -4.81
N ARG A 113 15.33 -16.02 -4.33
CA ARG A 113 15.02 -16.15 -2.90
C ARG A 113 15.86 -17.22 -2.24
N ALA A 114 15.84 -18.43 -2.78
CA ALA A 114 16.59 -19.56 -2.24
C ALA A 114 18.11 -19.32 -2.19
N ALA A 115 18.65 -18.58 -3.17
CA ALA A 115 20.08 -18.38 -3.30
C ALA A 115 20.63 -17.15 -2.54
N ARG A 116 19.82 -16.09 -2.38
CA ARG A 116 20.37 -14.74 -2.08
C ARG A 116 19.62 -13.93 -1.02
N TRP A 117 18.39 -14.29 -0.63
CA TRP A 117 17.61 -13.43 0.26
C TRP A 117 18.01 -13.53 1.73
N SER A 118 19.09 -12.86 2.07
CA SER A 118 19.45 -12.55 3.46
C SER A 118 18.67 -11.34 3.99
N ALA A 119 18.69 -11.12 5.31
CA ALA A 119 18.09 -9.93 5.92
C ALA A 119 18.67 -8.62 5.33
N GLU A 120 19.98 -8.60 5.06
CA GLU A 120 20.63 -7.45 4.44
C GLU A 120 20.15 -7.21 3.01
N ASP A 121 20.03 -8.28 2.21
CA ASP A 121 19.57 -8.17 0.83
C ASP A 121 18.12 -7.67 0.73
N VAL A 122 17.23 -8.27 1.52
CA VAL A 122 15.81 -7.86 1.60
C VAL A 122 15.71 -6.41 2.06
N ARG A 123 16.44 -6.02 3.12
CA ARG A 123 16.42 -4.65 3.65
C ARG A 123 16.85 -3.63 2.61
N ARG A 124 17.94 -3.89 1.90
CA ARG A 124 18.50 -2.98 0.89
C ARG A 124 17.47 -2.66 -0.19
N ARG A 125 16.76 -3.68 -0.67
CA ARG A 125 15.78 -3.54 -1.75
C ARG A 125 14.49 -2.89 -1.29
N MET A 126 14.00 -3.23 -0.10
CA MET A 126 12.86 -2.55 0.51
C MET A 126 13.13 -1.06 0.76
N ASP A 127 14.27 -0.72 1.37
CA ASP A 127 14.63 0.68 1.64
C ASP A 127 14.79 1.48 0.35
N PHE A 128 15.39 0.88 -0.69
CA PHE A 128 15.49 1.52 -2.00
C PHE A 128 14.11 1.84 -2.58
N GLY A 129 13.17 0.88 -2.58
CA GLY A 129 11.80 1.11 -3.07
C GLY A 129 11.07 2.23 -2.31
N LEU A 130 11.29 2.33 -0.99
CA LEU A 130 10.73 3.41 -0.16
C LEU A 130 11.36 4.77 -0.49
N ARG A 131 12.68 4.84 -0.67
CA ARG A 131 13.39 6.06 -1.11
C ARG A 131 13.00 6.50 -2.52
N CYS A 132 12.60 5.58 -3.39
CA CYS A 132 11.99 5.93 -4.66
C CYS A 132 10.57 6.47 -4.48
N SER A 133 9.75 5.86 -3.62
CA SER A 133 8.32 6.23 -3.48
C SER A 133 8.11 7.58 -2.78
N TRP A 134 8.87 7.84 -1.71
CA TRP A 134 8.72 9.03 -0.87
C TRP A 134 8.81 10.39 -1.61
N PRO A 135 9.85 10.68 -2.40
CA PRO A 135 9.98 11.97 -3.09
C PRO A 135 8.90 12.17 -4.17
N HIS A 136 8.22 11.11 -4.61
CA HIS A 136 7.09 11.17 -5.56
C HIS A 136 5.74 11.34 -4.86
N GLY A 137 5.73 11.72 -3.57
CA GLY A 137 4.52 12.06 -2.83
C GLY A 137 3.74 10.88 -2.26
N THR A 138 4.34 9.67 -2.22
CA THR A 138 3.71 8.52 -1.55
C THR A 138 3.79 8.65 -0.03
N LYS A 139 2.65 8.56 0.66
CA LYS A 139 2.56 8.64 2.13
C LYS A 139 2.18 7.33 2.79
N ALA A 140 1.63 6.37 2.06
CA ALA A 140 1.33 5.03 2.58
C ALA A 140 1.62 3.96 1.54
N VAL A 141 2.18 2.83 1.99
CA VAL A 141 2.50 1.67 1.17
C VAL A 141 2.02 0.39 1.87
N ARG A 142 1.34 -0.47 1.12
CA ARG A 142 1.13 -1.87 1.49
C ARG A 142 2.00 -2.76 0.60
N THR A 143 2.78 -3.64 1.23
CA THR A 143 3.66 -4.59 0.53
C THR A 143 3.30 -6.03 0.88
N HIS A 144 3.30 -6.90 -0.11
CA HIS A 144 3.11 -8.33 0.05
C HIS A 144 4.48 -8.98 0.17
N LEU A 145 4.67 -9.79 1.22
CA LEU A 145 5.96 -10.34 1.63
C LEU A 145 5.97 -11.85 1.41
N ASP A 146 6.87 -12.35 0.55
CA ASP A 146 7.10 -13.78 0.37
C ASP A 146 7.41 -14.42 1.73
N SER A 147 6.48 -15.25 2.18
CA SER A 147 6.48 -15.82 3.54
C SER A 147 6.62 -17.34 3.52
N PHE A 148 7.29 -17.88 2.49
CA PHE A 148 7.53 -19.32 2.32
C PHE A 148 8.59 -19.83 3.30
N GLY A 149 8.25 -20.85 4.10
CA GLY A 149 9.19 -21.56 4.97
C GLY A 149 10.05 -20.63 5.83
N THR A 150 11.37 -20.79 5.76
CA THR A 150 12.32 -19.99 6.54
C THR A 150 12.37 -18.51 6.13
N GLN A 151 11.91 -18.15 4.92
CA GLN A 151 11.96 -16.76 4.44
C GLN A 151 11.14 -15.82 5.31
N ALA A 152 10.00 -16.28 5.82
CA ALA A 152 9.17 -15.46 6.71
C ALA A 152 9.96 -15.00 7.96
N ALA A 153 10.91 -15.81 8.45
CA ALA A 153 11.70 -15.48 9.65
C ALA A 153 12.76 -14.42 9.37
N ILE A 154 13.06 -14.17 8.09
CA ILE A 154 14.02 -13.16 7.62
C ILE A 154 13.27 -11.87 7.26
N THR A 155 12.22 -11.97 6.45
CA THR A 155 11.56 -10.80 5.83
C THR A 155 10.76 -9.98 6.84
N TRP A 156 10.03 -10.62 7.76
CA TRP A 156 9.17 -9.91 8.72
C TRP A 156 9.94 -9.02 9.69
N PRO A 157 11.03 -9.48 10.36
CA PRO A 157 11.83 -8.60 11.20
C PRO A 157 12.44 -7.41 10.45
N VAL A 158 12.83 -7.61 9.18
CA VAL A 158 13.32 -6.52 8.31
C VAL A 158 12.22 -5.49 8.05
N PHE A 159 11.00 -5.95 7.74
CA PHE A 159 9.85 -5.07 7.56
C PHE A 159 9.55 -4.27 8.83
N GLU A 160 9.53 -4.90 10.00
CA GLU A 160 9.25 -4.23 11.27
C GLU A 160 10.26 -3.13 11.59
N ALA A 161 11.55 -3.39 11.35
CA ALA A 161 12.61 -2.41 11.50
C ALA A 161 12.43 -1.22 10.54
N LEU A 162 12.15 -1.49 9.25
CA LEU A 162 11.90 -0.44 8.27
C LEU A 162 10.63 0.37 8.58
N ARG A 163 9.55 -0.27 9.03
CA ARG A 163 8.33 0.41 9.49
C ARG A 163 8.62 1.41 10.60
N LYS A 164 9.47 1.04 11.58
CA LYS A 164 9.88 1.96 12.64
C LYS A 164 10.73 3.12 12.12
N GLU A 165 11.68 2.84 11.23
CA GLU A 165 12.58 3.86 10.66
C GLU A 165 11.85 4.85 9.73
N TRP A 166 10.83 4.40 9.03
CA TRP A 166 10.04 5.19 8.09
C TRP A 166 8.80 5.85 8.71
N ALA A 167 8.52 5.60 10.00
CA ALA A 167 7.42 6.23 10.72
C ALA A 167 7.44 7.77 10.59
N GLY A 168 6.27 8.35 10.35
CA GLY A 168 6.12 9.80 10.08
C GLY A 168 6.51 10.22 8.65
N ARG A 169 7.21 9.38 7.88
CA ARG A 169 7.48 9.59 6.45
C ARG A 169 6.50 8.80 5.60
N VAL A 170 6.56 7.48 5.61
CA VAL A 170 5.66 6.59 4.86
C VAL A 170 5.05 5.59 5.83
N GLU A 171 3.72 5.51 5.87
CA GLU A 171 3.02 4.50 6.64
C GLU A 171 3.08 3.14 5.94
N LEU A 172 3.50 2.10 6.67
CA LEU A 172 3.79 0.79 6.08
C LEU A 172 2.87 -0.30 6.63
N GLN A 173 2.23 -1.02 5.71
CA GLN A 173 1.50 -2.26 5.97
C GLN A 173 2.17 -3.43 5.24
N ALA A 174 2.20 -4.59 5.88
CA ALA A 174 2.68 -5.83 5.28
C ALA A 174 1.57 -6.88 5.23
N VAL A 175 1.52 -7.59 4.10
CA VAL A 175 0.63 -8.73 3.86
C VAL A 175 1.49 -9.99 3.72
N SER A 176 1.13 -11.11 4.34
CA SER A 176 1.81 -12.37 4.05
C SER A 176 1.51 -12.85 2.63
N LEU A 177 2.50 -13.36 1.92
CA LEU A 177 2.33 -13.94 0.59
C LEU A 177 2.77 -15.41 0.58
N VAL A 178 1.78 -16.29 0.54
CA VAL A 178 1.91 -17.75 0.44
C VAL A 178 0.72 -18.31 -0.35
N PRO A 179 0.80 -19.52 -0.94
CA PRO A 179 -0.38 -20.19 -1.49
C PRO A 179 -1.40 -20.48 -0.39
N VAL A 180 -2.69 -20.44 -0.71
CA VAL A 180 -3.77 -20.73 0.27
C VAL A 180 -3.63 -22.13 0.90
N GLN A 181 -2.97 -23.07 0.22
CA GLN A 181 -2.62 -24.41 0.70
C GLN A 181 -1.75 -24.40 1.97
N THR A 182 -0.98 -23.33 2.24
CA THR A 182 -0.23 -23.18 3.49
C THR A 182 -1.15 -23.22 4.72
N PHE A 183 -2.39 -22.75 4.59
CA PHE A 183 -3.42 -22.82 5.64
C PHE A 183 -4.03 -24.23 5.79
N GLY A 184 -3.59 -25.18 4.97
CA GLY A 184 -3.85 -26.61 5.13
C GLY A 184 -2.99 -27.27 6.21
N THR A 185 -1.86 -26.65 6.61
CA THR A 185 -0.83 -27.23 7.48
C THR A 185 -0.57 -26.37 8.73
N ARG A 186 0.35 -26.83 9.60
CA ARG A 186 0.80 -26.07 10.79
C ARG A 186 1.53 -24.77 10.43
N GLU A 187 2.12 -24.69 9.23
CA GLU A 187 2.80 -23.48 8.77
C GLU A 187 1.85 -22.29 8.70
N GLY A 188 0.56 -22.52 8.38
CA GLY A 188 -0.45 -21.47 8.39
C GLY A 188 -0.71 -20.86 9.77
N ASP A 189 -0.62 -21.67 10.83
CA ASP A 189 -0.76 -21.19 12.22
C ASP A 189 0.45 -20.34 12.63
N GLU A 190 1.65 -20.85 12.38
CA GLU A 190 2.91 -20.16 12.68
C GLU A 190 3.03 -18.83 11.91
N LEU A 191 2.60 -18.82 10.65
CA LEU A 191 2.56 -17.61 9.83
C LEU A 191 1.55 -16.60 10.37
N ALA A 192 0.33 -17.04 10.73
CA ALA A 192 -0.69 -16.16 11.27
C ALA A 192 -0.24 -15.52 12.60
N ASP A 193 0.42 -16.28 13.48
CA ASP A 193 1.02 -15.75 14.72
C ASP A 193 2.08 -14.69 14.44
N ARG A 194 2.96 -14.94 13.47
CA ARG A 194 3.99 -13.98 13.06
C ARG A 194 3.39 -12.70 12.50
N VAL A 195 2.39 -12.82 11.62
CA VAL A 195 1.67 -11.68 11.05
C VAL A 195 1.01 -10.84 12.14
N ALA A 196 0.36 -11.50 13.11
CA ALA A 196 -0.26 -10.84 14.26
C ALA A 196 0.75 -10.11 15.14
N ALA A 197 1.86 -10.77 15.49
CA ALA A 197 2.94 -10.17 16.28
C ALA A 197 3.53 -8.92 15.59
N ALA A 198 3.65 -8.95 14.25
CA ALA A 198 4.12 -7.83 13.47
C ALA A 198 3.04 -6.76 13.20
N GLY A 199 1.79 -6.93 13.65
CA GLY A 199 0.69 -6.02 13.30
C GLY A 199 0.47 -5.92 11.79
N GLY A 200 0.58 -7.05 11.08
CA GLY A 200 0.41 -7.17 9.65
C GLY A 200 -1.02 -7.53 9.24
N ILE A 201 -1.15 -7.96 7.99
CA ILE A 201 -2.40 -8.43 7.35
C ILE A 201 -2.15 -9.85 6.87
N LEU A 202 -3.12 -10.75 7.09
CA LEU A 202 -2.98 -12.13 6.63
C LEU A 202 -3.30 -12.17 5.14
N GLY A 203 -2.45 -12.79 4.34
CA GLY A 203 -2.68 -12.89 2.91
C GLY A 203 -2.28 -14.22 2.31
N ALA A 204 -2.84 -14.47 1.13
CA ALA A 204 -2.59 -15.66 0.36
C ALA A 204 -2.80 -15.43 -1.14
N VAL A 205 -2.17 -16.27 -1.96
CA VAL A 205 -2.51 -16.45 -3.36
C VAL A 205 -3.60 -17.52 -3.46
N ALA A 206 -4.76 -17.14 -4.00
CA ALA A 206 -5.94 -17.98 -4.07
C ALA A 206 -6.00 -18.71 -5.42
N TYR A 207 -5.25 -19.80 -5.54
CA TYR A 207 -5.36 -20.71 -6.69
C TYR A 207 -6.58 -21.63 -6.57
N MET A 208 -7.23 -21.88 -7.69
CA MET A 208 -8.32 -22.86 -7.75
C MET A 208 -7.80 -24.26 -7.42
N ALA A 209 -8.50 -24.92 -6.49
CA ALA A 209 -8.26 -26.30 -6.10
C ALA A 209 -9.59 -26.90 -5.58
N PRO A 210 -9.80 -28.22 -5.66
CA PRO A 210 -11.00 -28.87 -5.11
C PRO A 210 -11.29 -28.51 -3.65
N GLU A 211 -10.24 -28.30 -2.86
CA GLU A 211 -10.28 -28.00 -1.43
C GLU A 211 -10.31 -26.49 -1.10
N ILE A 212 -10.37 -25.60 -2.09
CA ILE A 212 -10.23 -24.14 -1.89
C ILE A 212 -11.17 -23.58 -0.81
N ASP A 213 -12.43 -24.02 -0.78
CA ASP A 213 -13.40 -23.56 0.23
C ASP A 213 -12.97 -23.95 1.65
N THR A 214 -12.43 -25.15 1.84
CA THR A 214 -11.93 -25.61 3.15
C THR A 214 -10.70 -24.81 3.57
N LEU A 215 -9.77 -24.55 2.64
CA LEU A 215 -8.55 -23.79 2.92
C LEU A 215 -8.87 -22.33 3.26
N LEU A 216 -9.81 -21.72 2.55
CA LEU A 216 -10.29 -20.36 2.84
C LEU A 216 -10.96 -20.28 4.21
N ASP A 217 -11.82 -21.25 4.56
CA ASP A 217 -12.49 -21.28 5.86
C ASP A 217 -11.48 -21.35 7.01
N ARG A 218 -10.37 -22.09 6.82
CA ARG A 218 -9.25 -22.17 7.78
C ARG A 218 -8.39 -20.91 7.82
N LEU A 219 -8.20 -20.22 6.70
CA LEU A 219 -7.49 -18.93 6.68
C LEU A 219 -8.30 -17.88 7.46
N PHE A 220 -9.59 -17.76 7.16
CA PHE A 220 -10.47 -16.79 7.83
C PHE A 220 -10.64 -17.07 9.33
N GLU A 221 -10.63 -18.34 9.75
CA GLU A 221 -10.61 -18.70 11.16
C GLU A 221 -9.39 -18.13 11.88
N ARG A 222 -8.19 -18.40 11.34
CA ARG A 222 -6.93 -17.93 11.92
C ARG A 222 -6.84 -16.41 11.94
N ALA A 223 -7.33 -15.76 10.89
CA ALA A 223 -7.43 -14.31 10.84
C ALA A 223 -8.36 -13.78 11.93
N ALA A 224 -9.54 -14.38 12.09
CA ALA A 224 -10.53 -13.96 13.09
C ALA A 224 -10.03 -14.14 14.52
N GLU A 225 -9.42 -15.29 14.83
CA GLU A 225 -8.82 -15.59 16.14
C GLU A 225 -7.78 -14.55 16.57
N ARG A 226 -7.10 -13.92 15.60
CA ARG A 226 -6.03 -12.95 15.82
C ARG A 226 -6.44 -11.51 15.53
N GLY A 227 -7.70 -11.27 15.17
CA GLY A 227 -8.19 -9.94 14.79
C GLY A 227 -7.48 -9.33 13.57
N LEU A 228 -7.01 -10.16 12.65
CA LEU A 228 -6.32 -9.74 11.44
C LEU A 228 -7.30 -9.38 10.33
N ASP A 229 -6.96 -8.38 9.53
CA ASP A 229 -7.56 -8.18 8.19
C ASP A 229 -6.98 -9.21 7.20
N VAL A 230 -7.61 -9.36 6.03
CA VAL A 230 -7.18 -10.29 4.98
C VAL A 230 -6.98 -9.60 3.62
N ASP A 231 -5.94 -9.99 2.88
CA ASP A 231 -5.63 -9.46 1.55
C ASP A 231 -5.12 -10.58 0.61
N PHE A 232 -5.83 -10.79 -0.51
CA PHE A 232 -5.58 -11.88 -1.44
C PHE A 232 -4.99 -11.40 -2.76
N HIS A 233 -4.05 -12.18 -3.27
CA HIS A 233 -3.81 -12.28 -4.70
C HIS A 233 -4.87 -13.21 -5.28
N CYS A 234 -5.82 -12.64 -6.02
CA CYS A 234 -7.02 -13.33 -6.46
C CYS A 234 -7.04 -13.47 -7.98
N ASP A 235 -7.22 -14.69 -8.48
CA ASP A 235 -7.35 -14.95 -9.92
C ASP A 235 -6.18 -14.39 -10.79
N GLU A 236 -5.00 -14.13 -10.19
CA GLU A 236 -3.78 -13.65 -10.86
C GLU A 236 -3.13 -14.77 -11.68
N SER A 237 -3.71 -15.04 -12.84
CA SER A 237 -3.27 -16.08 -13.76
C SER A 237 -3.78 -15.84 -15.18
N GLY A 238 -3.35 -16.69 -16.13
CA GLY A 238 -3.94 -16.75 -17.47
C GLY A 238 -5.18 -17.64 -17.58
N ASP A 239 -5.67 -18.21 -16.46
CA ASP A 239 -6.78 -19.16 -16.47
C ASP A 239 -8.14 -18.45 -16.47
N VAL A 240 -8.83 -18.50 -17.61
CA VAL A 240 -10.19 -17.95 -17.77
C VAL A 240 -11.25 -18.66 -16.93
N GLY A 241 -10.93 -19.85 -16.38
CA GLY A 241 -11.74 -20.62 -15.46
C GLY A 241 -11.55 -20.27 -13.99
N ALA A 242 -10.58 -19.42 -13.65
CA ALA A 242 -10.32 -19.01 -12.27
C ALA A 242 -11.51 -18.23 -11.68
N ARG A 243 -12.03 -18.69 -10.55
CA ARG A 243 -13.22 -18.12 -9.87
C ARG A 243 -12.98 -17.96 -8.37
N ALA A 244 -11.73 -17.77 -7.96
CA ALA A 244 -11.34 -17.68 -6.56
C ALA A 244 -12.06 -16.54 -5.84
N LEU A 245 -12.32 -15.41 -6.51
CA LEU A 245 -13.08 -14.29 -5.93
C LEU A 245 -14.44 -14.72 -5.39
N GLY A 246 -15.16 -15.56 -6.14
CA GLY A 246 -16.45 -16.10 -5.72
C GLY A 246 -16.36 -17.02 -4.51
N HIS A 247 -15.29 -17.83 -4.42
CA HIS A 247 -15.04 -18.69 -3.26
C HIS A 247 -14.66 -17.88 -2.03
N ILE A 248 -13.81 -16.85 -2.18
CA ILE A 248 -13.44 -15.92 -1.11
C ILE A 248 -14.68 -15.22 -0.56
N ALA A 249 -15.52 -14.63 -1.43
CA ALA A 249 -16.75 -13.97 -1.01
C ALA A 249 -17.69 -14.91 -0.24
N ARG A 250 -17.85 -16.16 -0.71
CA ARG A 250 -18.64 -17.18 0.01
C ARG A 250 -18.02 -17.52 1.36
N ALA A 251 -16.70 -17.68 1.45
CA ALA A 251 -16.01 -17.96 2.71
C ALA A 251 -16.19 -16.83 3.73
N VAL A 252 -16.09 -15.56 3.31
CA VAL A 252 -16.38 -14.38 4.14
C VAL A 252 -17.78 -14.48 4.74
N LEU A 253 -18.79 -14.80 3.92
CA LEU A 253 -20.18 -14.96 4.36
C LEU A 253 -20.36 -16.18 5.30
N ARG A 254 -19.81 -17.34 4.94
CA ARG A 254 -19.88 -18.58 5.74
C ARG A 254 -19.27 -18.40 7.13
N ARG A 255 -18.11 -17.73 7.21
CA ARG A 255 -17.39 -17.50 8.47
C ARG A 255 -17.83 -16.24 9.21
N ARG A 256 -18.77 -15.47 8.63
CA ARG A 256 -19.24 -14.17 9.16
C ARG A 256 -18.07 -13.27 9.54
N PHE A 257 -17.05 -13.25 8.67
CA PHE A 257 -15.79 -12.60 8.96
C PHE A 257 -15.98 -11.08 9.14
N GLN A 258 -15.52 -10.55 10.27
CA GLN A 258 -15.72 -9.13 10.65
C GLN A 258 -14.55 -8.23 10.24
N GLY A 259 -13.39 -8.81 9.89
CA GLY A 259 -12.24 -8.08 9.39
C GLY A 259 -12.46 -7.57 7.97
N ARG A 260 -11.59 -6.67 7.52
CA ARG A 260 -11.59 -6.17 6.15
C ARG A 260 -10.95 -7.19 5.23
N VAL A 261 -11.48 -7.29 4.00
CA VAL A 261 -10.98 -8.20 2.97
C VAL A 261 -10.72 -7.41 1.70
N VAL A 262 -9.52 -7.59 1.15
CA VAL A 262 -9.13 -7.06 -0.16
C VAL A 262 -8.79 -8.24 -1.07
N CYS A 263 -9.24 -8.16 -2.33
CA CYS A 263 -8.80 -9.05 -3.40
C CYS A 263 -8.17 -8.17 -4.48
N GLY A 264 -6.89 -8.40 -4.78
CA GLY A 264 -6.14 -7.71 -5.81
C GLY A 264 -5.91 -8.57 -7.06
N HIS A 265 -5.51 -7.87 -8.13
CA HIS A 265 -5.44 -8.32 -9.54
C HIS A 265 -6.79 -8.45 -10.24
#